data_AF-A0A4S9SI02-F1
#
_entry.id   AF-A0A4S9SI02-F1
#
_cell.length_a   1.000
_cell.length_b   1.000
_cell.length_c   1.000
_cell.angle_alpha   90.00
_cell.angle_beta   90.00
_cell.angle_gamma   90.00
#
_symmetry.space_group_name_H-M   'P 1'
#
loop_
_entity.id
_entity.type
_entity.pdbx_description
1 polymer ?
#
loop_
_entity_poly.entity_id
_entity_poly.type
_entity_poly.pdbx_seq_one_letter_code
_entity_poly.pdbx_strand_id
1 'polypeptide(L)'
;MRTGSTELQDKLPIHLATTLLRYPNSLVFSDFEEDFEHYHIIDALESVDSHLKETSPDFDLWRRLKQFGRAVLRPDELSGKAVWVDQGTGKAKNPGWKLDKFKFLPMVNRTLFEVPDKKWYIFVEPDTFIFWQTLLAYLSHLDWTKPYYLGGQINIGGIEFGQGGNGYVISRPALEKVVSHYQNHQKEYEDFTEGHWAGDCVLGKALKDSGTSLTRAWPIFQGDDVGNMNYNHQTQWCQPTVSYHHVSPSEIQDLYDFEKAWMRDTANDTTSFLSHRDVYKLYALPRITAPRRVVVHSVRQTTPASSIP
;
A
#
# COMPACT_ATOMS: atom_id res chain seq x y z
N MET A 1 4.06 -3.98 -5.05
CA MET A 1 2.73 -3.55 -4.56
C MET A 1 1.98 -4.77 -4.07
N ARG A 2 1.35 -4.66 -2.90
CA ARG A 2 0.61 -5.74 -2.26
C ARG A 2 -0.86 -5.40 -2.29
N THR A 3 -1.69 -6.25 -2.90
CA THR A 3 -3.13 -6.07 -3.02
C THR A 3 -3.86 -7.36 -2.61
N GLY A 4 -5.18 -7.40 -2.76
CA GLY A 4 -5.98 -8.62 -2.65
C GLY A 4 -6.94 -8.75 -3.82
N SER A 5 -7.33 -9.98 -4.15
CA SER A 5 -8.27 -10.27 -5.25
C SER A 5 -9.60 -9.53 -5.13
N THR A 6 -9.99 -9.16 -3.91
CA THR A 6 -11.21 -8.41 -3.59
C THR A 6 -11.15 -6.92 -3.97
N GLU A 7 -9.95 -6.35 -4.13
CA GLU A 7 -9.76 -4.93 -4.43
C GLU A 7 -8.92 -4.67 -5.68
N LEU A 8 -8.30 -5.71 -6.24
CA LEU A 8 -7.38 -5.63 -7.36
C LEU A 8 -7.98 -4.85 -8.55
N GLN A 9 -9.22 -5.16 -8.95
CA GLN A 9 -9.88 -4.50 -10.09
C GLN A 9 -10.15 -3.01 -9.84
N ASP A 10 -10.43 -2.63 -8.60
CA ASP A 10 -10.83 -1.27 -8.22
C ASP A 10 -9.60 -0.37 -8.02
N LYS A 11 -8.52 -0.92 -7.44
CA LYS A 11 -7.38 -0.12 -6.98
C LYS A 11 -6.08 -0.32 -7.76
N LEU A 12 -5.86 -1.45 -8.44
CA LEU A 12 -4.62 -1.66 -9.21
C LEU A 12 -4.50 -0.79 -10.48
N PRO A 13 -5.56 -0.63 -11.32
CA PRO A 13 -5.41 0.04 -12.62
C PRO A 13 -4.82 1.44 -12.54
N ILE A 14 -5.20 2.22 -11.52
CA ILE A 14 -4.65 3.57 -11.35
C ILE A 14 -3.15 3.56 -11.14
N HIS A 15 -2.61 2.57 -10.41
CA HIS A 15 -1.18 2.49 -10.15
C HIS A 15 -0.39 2.05 -11.38
N LEU A 16 -0.96 1.22 -12.25
CA LEU A 16 -0.36 0.88 -13.55
C LEU A 16 -0.20 2.14 -14.43
N ALA A 17 -1.18 3.05 -14.37
CA ALA A 17 -1.16 4.32 -15.09
C ALA A 17 -0.35 5.44 -14.39
N THR A 18 0.02 5.28 -13.11
CA THR A 18 0.65 6.33 -12.29
C THR A 18 1.90 5.83 -11.55
N THR A 19 1.74 5.31 -10.33
CA THR A 19 2.80 4.95 -9.39
C THR A 19 3.82 3.97 -9.95
N LEU A 20 3.39 2.99 -10.75
CA LEU A 20 4.25 1.94 -11.31
C LEU A 20 4.74 2.26 -12.74
N LEU A 21 4.20 3.31 -13.37
CA LEU A 21 4.38 3.61 -14.80
C LEU A 21 5.86 3.70 -15.25
N ARG A 22 6.74 4.23 -14.38
CA ARG A 22 8.16 4.49 -14.70
C ARG A 22 9.13 3.58 -13.96
N TYR A 23 8.63 2.57 -13.24
CA TYR A 23 9.44 1.70 -12.39
C TYR A 23 9.36 0.26 -12.88
N PRO A 24 10.24 -0.15 -13.82
CA PRO A 24 10.13 -1.43 -14.50
C PRO A 24 10.41 -2.64 -13.59
N ASN A 25 11.08 -2.44 -12.46
CA ASN A 25 11.30 -3.49 -11.45
C ASN A 25 10.13 -3.54 -10.45
N SER A 26 8.90 -3.55 -10.95
CA SER A 26 7.69 -3.60 -10.12
C SER A 26 7.11 -5.02 -10.10
N LEU A 27 6.81 -5.49 -8.90
CA LEU A 27 6.11 -6.75 -8.67
C LEU A 27 4.74 -6.43 -8.06
N VAL A 28 3.71 -7.15 -8.50
CA VAL A 28 2.37 -7.07 -7.90
C VAL A 28 2.05 -8.41 -7.26
N PHE A 29 1.70 -8.36 -5.98
CA PHE A 29 1.38 -9.53 -5.16
C PHE A 29 -0.09 -9.48 -4.74
N SER A 30 -0.76 -10.63 -4.82
CA SER A 30 -2.14 -10.80 -4.38
C SER A 30 -2.31 -12.10 -3.58
N ASP A 31 -3.52 -12.38 -3.11
CA ASP A 31 -3.92 -13.68 -2.56
C ASP A 31 -4.31 -14.70 -3.65
N PHE A 32 -4.19 -14.34 -4.92
CA PHE A 32 -4.48 -15.20 -6.05
C PHE A 32 -3.59 -14.81 -7.24
N GLU A 33 -2.96 -15.81 -7.85
CA GLU A 33 -2.17 -15.63 -9.06
C GLU A 33 -3.08 -15.56 -10.27
N GLU A 34 -2.90 -14.52 -11.07
CA GLU A 34 -3.62 -14.30 -12.33
C GLU A 34 -2.84 -13.36 -13.23
N ASP A 35 -3.17 -13.37 -14.53
CA ASP A 35 -2.76 -12.29 -15.42
C ASP A 35 -3.88 -11.24 -15.44
N PHE A 36 -3.55 -10.02 -15.02
CA PHE A 36 -4.46 -8.88 -15.03
C PHE A 36 -3.99 -7.89 -16.10
N GLU A 37 -4.77 -7.76 -17.17
CA GLU A 37 -4.40 -7.04 -18.39
C GLU A 37 -3.09 -7.56 -19.00
N HIS A 38 -1.97 -6.84 -18.80
CA HIS A 38 -0.63 -7.22 -19.27
C HIS A 38 0.34 -7.43 -18.11
N TYR A 39 -0.16 -7.49 -16.88
CA TYR A 39 0.63 -7.64 -15.67
C TYR A 39 0.38 -8.99 -15.03
N HIS A 40 1.46 -9.72 -14.77
CA HIS A 40 1.41 -10.94 -14.01
C HIS A 40 1.31 -10.62 -12.51
N ILE A 41 0.28 -11.16 -11.86
CA ILE A 41 0.03 -11.00 -10.42
C ILE A 41 0.51 -12.26 -9.71
N ILE A 42 1.45 -12.10 -8.77
CA ILE A 42 2.08 -13.21 -8.05
C ILE A 42 1.23 -13.59 -6.84
N ASP A 43 0.98 -14.89 -6.64
CA ASP A 43 0.37 -15.42 -5.42
C ASP A 43 1.35 -15.27 -4.25
N ALA A 44 1.10 -14.30 -3.38
CA ALA A 44 1.90 -14.06 -2.19
C ALA A 44 1.83 -15.24 -1.20
N LEU A 45 0.85 -16.13 -1.33
CA LEU A 45 0.62 -17.23 -0.39
C LEU A 45 1.17 -18.56 -0.91
N GLU A 46 1.84 -18.56 -2.08
CA GLU A 46 2.34 -19.79 -2.72
C GLU A 46 3.19 -20.63 -1.76
N SER A 47 4.06 -19.99 -0.98
CA SER A 47 5.07 -20.63 -0.14
C SER A 47 4.61 -20.90 1.29
N VAL A 48 3.39 -20.47 1.66
CA VAL A 48 2.81 -20.79 2.97
C VAL A 48 2.62 -22.30 3.07
N ASP A 49 2.83 -22.88 4.25
CA ASP A 49 2.67 -24.31 4.51
C ASP A 49 1.34 -24.87 3.96
N SER A 50 1.42 -26.01 3.28
CA SER A 50 0.26 -26.62 2.61
C SER A 50 -0.81 -27.07 3.60
N HIS A 51 -0.42 -27.62 4.76
CA HIS A 51 -1.38 -28.03 5.77
C HIS A 51 -2.15 -26.82 6.32
N LEU A 52 -1.47 -25.70 6.55
CA LEU A 52 -2.10 -24.44 6.95
C LEU A 52 -3.09 -23.94 5.90
N LYS A 53 -2.69 -23.88 4.62
CA LYS A 53 -3.56 -23.47 3.50
C LYS A 53 -4.80 -24.35 3.35
N GLU A 54 -4.68 -25.64 3.65
CA GLU A 54 -5.77 -26.61 3.52
C GLU A 54 -6.72 -26.59 4.72
N THR A 55 -6.20 -26.43 5.94
CA THR A 55 -6.98 -26.64 7.17
C THR A 55 -7.45 -25.36 7.84
N SER A 56 -6.73 -24.24 7.69
CA SER A 56 -7.09 -23.00 8.38
C SER A 56 -8.34 -22.35 7.77
N PRO A 57 -9.29 -21.88 8.59
CA PRO A 57 -10.47 -21.17 8.10
C PRO A 57 -10.11 -19.82 7.46
N ASP A 58 -8.97 -19.21 7.81
CA ASP A 58 -8.53 -17.93 7.22
C ASP A 58 -8.19 -18.08 5.72
N PHE A 59 -7.88 -19.29 5.26
CA PHE A 59 -7.58 -19.62 3.86
C PHE A 59 -8.82 -20.00 3.02
N ASP A 60 -10.05 -19.85 3.53
CA ASP A 60 -11.27 -20.16 2.77
C ASP A 60 -11.37 -19.38 1.45
N LEU A 61 -11.08 -18.08 1.50
CA LEU A 61 -11.06 -17.23 0.31
C LEU A 61 -10.01 -17.70 -0.71
N TRP A 62 -8.79 -18.02 -0.26
CA TRP A 62 -7.72 -18.54 -1.12
C TRP A 62 -8.13 -19.84 -1.82
N ARG A 63 -8.71 -20.79 -1.08
CA ARG A 63 -9.17 -22.07 -1.64
C ARG A 63 -10.26 -21.87 -2.70
N ARG A 64 -11.23 -20.99 -2.42
CA ARG A 64 -12.28 -20.61 -3.39
C ARG A 64 -11.67 -20.00 -4.66
N LEU A 65 -10.73 -19.07 -4.50
CA LEU A 65 -10.04 -18.40 -5.63
C LEU A 65 -9.22 -19.40 -6.46
N LYS A 66 -8.44 -20.28 -5.82
CA LYS A 66 -7.68 -21.32 -6.54
C LYS A 66 -8.58 -22.25 -7.37
N GLN A 67 -9.79 -22.54 -6.91
CA GLN A 67 -10.70 -23.44 -7.62
C GLN A 67 -11.48 -22.76 -8.77
N PHE A 68 -11.88 -21.51 -8.59
CA PHE A 68 -12.86 -20.86 -9.46
C PHE A 68 -12.42 -19.51 -10.04
N GLY A 69 -11.19 -19.07 -9.73
CA GLY A 69 -10.71 -17.74 -10.04
C GLY A 69 -11.54 -16.64 -9.35
N ARG A 70 -11.39 -15.41 -9.83
CA ARG A 70 -12.08 -14.23 -9.26
C ARG A 70 -13.59 -14.18 -9.49
N ALA A 71 -14.14 -15.04 -10.35
CA ALA A 71 -15.59 -15.15 -10.55
C ALA A 71 -16.34 -15.63 -9.29
N VAL A 72 -15.64 -16.22 -8.31
CA VAL A 72 -16.21 -16.67 -7.04
C VAL A 72 -16.39 -15.55 -6.01
N LEU A 73 -15.83 -14.37 -6.26
CA LEU A 73 -15.90 -13.24 -5.35
C LEU A 73 -17.34 -12.74 -5.25
N ARG A 74 -17.85 -12.61 -4.02
CA ARG A 74 -19.18 -12.07 -3.78
C ARG A 74 -19.14 -10.53 -3.82
N PRO A 75 -20.22 -9.86 -4.24
CA PRO A 75 -20.26 -8.39 -4.28
C PRO A 75 -20.02 -7.72 -2.91
N ASP A 76 -20.30 -8.38 -1.79
CA ASP A 76 -20.04 -7.89 -0.45
C ASP A 76 -18.59 -8.13 0.04
N GLU A 77 -17.82 -8.96 -0.68
CA GLU A 77 -16.38 -9.18 -0.44
C GLU A 77 -15.51 -8.13 -1.13
N LEU A 78 -16.01 -7.50 -2.20
CA LEU A 78 -15.27 -6.50 -2.99
C LEU A 78 -15.06 -5.19 -2.22
N SER A 79 -13.93 -4.50 -2.50
CA SER A 79 -13.72 -3.13 -2.02
C SER A 79 -14.83 -2.20 -2.53
N GLY A 80 -15.24 -1.24 -1.70
CA GLY A 80 -16.27 -0.25 -2.05
C GLY A 80 -17.36 -0.04 -1.00
N LYS A 81 -17.47 -0.94 -0.01
CA LYS A 81 -18.23 -0.65 1.23
C LYS A 81 -17.25 -0.46 2.37
N ALA A 82 -17.34 0.67 3.08
CA ALA A 82 -16.62 0.89 4.33
C ALA A 82 -17.06 -0.20 5.33
N VAL A 83 -16.35 -1.33 5.36
CA VAL A 83 -16.54 -2.35 6.38
C VAL A 83 -15.95 -1.79 7.66
N TRP A 84 -16.83 -1.53 8.63
CA TRP A 84 -16.49 -1.07 9.97
C TRP A 84 -15.28 -1.83 10.53
N VAL A 85 -14.25 -1.09 10.91
CA VAL A 85 -13.12 -1.61 11.68
C VAL A 85 -13.65 -1.87 13.09
N ASP A 86 -13.56 -3.11 13.57
CA ASP A 86 -13.87 -3.39 14.97
C ASP A 86 -12.75 -2.75 15.81
N GLN A 87 -13.12 -2.03 16.87
CA GLN A 87 -12.16 -1.26 17.65
C GLN A 87 -11.10 -2.19 18.26
N GLY A 88 -9.90 -2.18 17.68
CA GLY A 88 -8.70 -2.83 18.23
C GLY A 88 -8.35 -4.23 17.70
N THR A 89 -9.13 -4.83 16.79
CA THR A 89 -8.83 -6.21 16.27
C THR A 89 -8.80 -6.32 14.74
N GLY A 90 -8.84 -5.20 14.02
CA GLY A 90 -8.88 -5.17 12.56
C GLY A 90 -10.27 -5.53 12.00
N LYS A 91 -10.32 -6.05 10.77
CA LYS A 91 -11.58 -6.44 10.11
C LYS A 91 -11.83 -7.94 10.27
N ALA A 92 -12.10 -8.39 11.50
CA ALA A 92 -12.22 -9.80 11.87
C ALA A 92 -13.35 -10.60 11.17
N LYS A 93 -14.21 -9.96 10.38
CA LYS A 93 -15.23 -10.61 9.54
C LYS A 93 -14.95 -10.52 8.04
N ASN A 94 -13.93 -9.75 7.63
CA ASN A 94 -13.56 -9.57 6.24
C ASN A 94 -12.62 -10.71 5.81
N PRO A 95 -13.03 -11.60 4.88
CA PRO A 95 -12.19 -12.73 4.46
C PRO A 95 -10.86 -12.29 3.84
N GLY A 96 -10.86 -11.20 3.07
CA GLY A 96 -9.65 -10.63 2.50
C GLY A 96 -8.66 -10.19 3.58
N TRP A 97 -9.13 -9.47 4.60
CA TRP A 97 -8.28 -9.01 5.71
C TRP A 97 -7.68 -10.16 6.53
N LYS A 98 -8.48 -11.20 6.80
CA LYS A 98 -7.99 -12.41 7.51
C LYS A 98 -6.86 -13.10 6.78
N LEU A 99 -6.97 -13.15 5.46
CA LEU A 99 -5.98 -13.79 4.61
C LEU A 99 -4.75 -12.89 4.41
N ASP A 100 -4.95 -11.58 4.36
CA ASP A 100 -3.95 -10.56 4.04
C ASP A 100 -2.74 -10.56 5.00
N LYS A 101 -2.95 -10.90 6.29
CA LYS A 101 -1.88 -11.00 7.29
C LYS A 101 -0.78 -12.00 6.90
N PHE A 102 -1.10 -13.06 6.14
CA PHE A 102 -0.14 -14.09 5.74
C PHE A 102 0.74 -13.68 4.57
N LYS A 103 0.43 -12.58 3.86
CA LYS A 103 1.16 -12.21 2.64
C LYS A 103 2.55 -11.64 2.93
N PHE A 104 2.77 -10.98 4.06
CA PHE A 104 3.93 -10.10 4.26
C PHE A 104 5.29 -10.82 4.19
N LEU A 105 5.48 -11.90 4.95
CA LEU A 105 6.75 -12.64 4.99
C LEU A 105 7.03 -13.43 3.71
N PRO A 106 6.08 -14.24 3.19
CA PRO A 106 6.20 -14.86 1.87
C PRO A 106 6.49 -13.86 0.75
N MET A 107 5.81 -12.70 0.72
CA MET A 107 6.03 -11.66 -0.28
C MET A 107 7.46 -11.13 -0.24
N VAL A 108 8.02 -10.89 0.96
CA VAL A 108 9.41 -10.45 1.12
C VAL A 108 10.39 -11.52 0.64
N ASN A 109 10.15 -12.79 0.97
CA ASN A 109 10.92 -13.93 0.46
C ASN A 109 10.90 -13.99 -1.07
N ARG A 110 9.70 -13.93 -1.68
CA ARG A 110 9.54 -13.98 -3.13
C ARG A 110 10.13 -12.74 -3.82
N THR A 111 10.03 -11.56 -3.20
CA THR A 111 10.64 -10.33 -3.71
C THR A 111 12.16 -10.47 -3.85
N LEU A 112 12.85 -11.02 -2.83
CA LEU A 112 14.30 -11.23 -2.92
C LEU A 112 14.66 -12.27 -3.99
N PHE A 113 13.84 -13.30 -4.17
CA PHE A 113 14.04 -14.30 -5.22
C PHE A 113 13.94 -13.72 -6.63
N GLU A 114 12.91 -12.90 -6.90
CA GLU A 114 12.67 -12.31 -8.22
C GLU A 114 13.69 -11.22 -8.59
N VAL A 115 14.06 -10.37 -7.63
CA VAL A 115 14.89 -9.18 -7.88
C VAL A 115 16.00 -9.01 -6.83
N PRO A 116 16.97 -9.95 -6.74
CA PRO A 116 17.96 -10.01 -5.65
C PRO A 116 18.98 -8.85 -5.65
N ASP A 117 19.12 -8.14 -6.75
CA ASP A 117 20.22 -7.22 -7.01
C ASP A 117 19.90 -5.73 -6.70
N LYS A 118 18.71 -5.42 -6.18
CA LYS A 118 18.30 -4.03 -5.90
C LYS A 118 18.82 -3.54 -4.56
N LYS A 119 19.13 -2.24 -4.49
CA LYS A 119 19.63 -1.58 -3.25
C LYS A 119 18.53 -1.38 -2.22
N TRP A 120 17.35 -1.02 -2.70
CA TRP A 120 16.18 -0.64 -1.91
C TRP A 120 14.94 -1.35 -2.46
N TYR A 121 14.10 -1.84 -1.55
CA TYR A 121 12.84 -2.51 -1.87
C TYR A 121 11.71 -1.73 -1.22
N ILE A 122 10.79 -1.22 -2.05
CA ILE A 122 9.70 -0.33 -1.64
C ILE A 122 8.39 -1.13 -1.69
N PHE A 123 7.73 -1.24 -0.54
CA PHE A 123 6.47 -1.96 -0.40
C PHE A 123 5.33 -0.96 -0.17
N VAL A 124 4.25 -1.12 -0.92
CA VAL A 124 3.14 -0.15 -1.03
C VAL A 124 1.83 -0.91 -1.20
N GLU A 125 0.77 -0.40 -0.57
CA GLU A 125 -0.63 -0.85 -0.71
C GLU A 125 -1.37 -0.01 -1.76
N PRO A 126 -2.47 -0.51 -2.35
CA PRO A 126 -3.09 0.12 -3.52
C PRO A 126 -4.01 1.31 -3.18
N ASP A 127 -4.10 1.70 -1.91
CA ASP A 127 -4.71 2.95 -1.44
C ASP A 127 -3.67 3.87 -0.78
N THR A 128 -2.42 3.78 -1.24
CA THR A 128 -1.29 4.61 -0.82
C THR A 128 -0.65 5.28 -2.03
N PHE A 129 -0.55 6.61 -2.00
CA PHE A 129 0.24 7.35 -2.97
C PHE A 129 1.68 7.52 -2.47
N ILE A 130 2.65 7.41 -3.37
CA ILE A 130 4.08 7.65 -3.10
C ILE A 130 4.57 8.83 -3.94
N PHE A 131 5.07 9.87 -3.28
CA PHE A 131 5.88 10.92 -3.89
C PHE A 131 7.28 10.38 -4.19
N TRP A 132 7.44 9.86 -5.40
CA TRP A 132 8.69 9.24 -5.83
C TRP A 132 9.88 10.20 -5.78
N GLN A 133 9.69 11.48 -6.10
CA GLN A 133 10.78 12.44 -6.07
C GLN A 133 11.31 12.62 -4.65
N THR A 134 10.42 12.78 -3.66
CA THR A 134 10.82 12.88 -2.25
C THR A 134 11.43 11.57 -1.75
N LEU A 135 10.86 10.42 -2.12
CA LEU A 135 11.38 9.12 -1.71
C LEU A 135 12.81 8.88 -2.23
N LEU A 136 13.05 9.14 -3.51
CA LEU A 136 14.37 8.96 -4.12
C LEU A 136 15.39 9.93 -3.51
N ALA A 137 15.01 11.18 -3.26
CA ALA A 137 15.86 12.14 -2.55
C ALA A 137 16.21 11.62 -1.13
N TYR A 138 15.21 11.16 -0.37
CA TYR A 138 15.42 10.63 0.98
C TYR A 138 16.37 9.43 1.00
N LEU A 139 16.16 8.45 0.10
CA LEU A 139 17.01 7.26 -0.01
C LEU A 139 18.43 7.58 -0.51
N SER A 140 18.62 8.67 -1.27
CA SER A 140 19.94 9.08 -1.76
C SER A 140 20.89 9.52 -0.63
N HIS A 141 20.35 9.92 0.52
CA HIS A 141 21.12 10.31 1.70
C HIS A 141 21.45 9.15 2.65
N LEU A 142 20.98 7.94 2.36
CA LEU A 142 21.19 6.76 3.19
C LEU A 142 22.21 5.79 2.55
N ASP A 143 23.04 5.20 3.40
CA ASP A 143 23.98 4.16 2.99
C ASP A 143 23.25 2.82 2.85
N TRP A 144 22.82 2.49 1.64
CA TRP A 144 22.06 1.27 1.33
C TRP A 144 22.78 -0.04 1.75
N THR A 145 24.10 -0.01 2.00
CA THR A 145 24.86 -1.17 2.47
C THR A 145 24.63 -1.50 3.96
N LYS A 146 23.91 -0.63 4.68
CA LYS A 146 23.47 -0.88 6.06
C LYS A 146 22.07 -1.49 6.09
N PRO A 147 21.74 -2.30 7.11
CA PRO A 147 20.41 -2.88 7.27
C PRO A 147 19.42 -1.79 7.73
N TYR A 148 18.56 -1.36 6.82
CA TYR A 148 17.51 -0.36 7.07
C TYR A 148 16.15 -0.99 6.85
N TYR A 149 15.25 -0.72 7.81
CA TYR A 149 13.81 -0.92 7.68
C TYR A 149 13.15 0.44 7.97
N LEU A 150 12.76 1.18 6.94
CA LEU A 150 12.19 2.52 7.05
C LEU A 150 10.66 2.44 6.99
N GLY A 151 9.97 3.13 7.89
CA GLY A 151 8.51 3.21 7.86
C GLY A 151 7.94 4.10 8.95
N GLY A 152 6.64 4.40 8.85
CA GLY A 152 5.91 5.12 9.89
C GLY A 152 5.66 4.22 11.09
N GLN A 153 6.23 4.55 12.25
CA GLN A 153 6.21 3.66 13.41
C GLN A 153 4.84 3.54 14.07
N ILE A 154 4.46 2.30 14.39
CA ILE A 154 3.33 1.93 15.25
C ILE A 154 3.78 0.79 16.18
N ASN A 155 3.03 0.56 17.26
CA ASN A 155 3.33 -0.47 18.25
C ASN A 155 2.11 -1.36 18.51
N ILE A 156 2.31 -2.67 18.47
CA ILE A 156 1.35 -3.66 19.00
C ILE A 156 2.08 -4.50 20.04
N GLY A 157 1.63 -4.42 21.29
CA GLY A 157 2.36 -5.01 22.41
C GLY A 157 3.78 -4.44 22.53
N GLY A 158 4.80 -5.32 22.53
CA GLY A 158 6.22 -4.94 22.58
C GLY A 158 6.92 -4.87 21.22
N ILE A 159 6.16 -4.92 20.12
CA ILE A 159 6.69 -4.96 18.75
C ILE A 159 6.45 -3.60 18.10
N GLU A 160 7.54 -2.90 17.79
CA GLU A 160 7.52 -1.68 16.98
C GLU A 160 7.77 -2.03 15.51
N PHE A 161 6.92 -1.52 14.62
CA PHE A 161 6.99 -1.83 13.19
C PHE A 161 6.51 -0.66 12.34
N GLY A 162 6.86 -0.69 11.05
CA GLY A 162 6.36 0.25 10.05
C GLY A 162 4.96 -0.17 9.61
N GLN A 163 3.98 0.71 9.76
CA GLN A 163 2.61 0.43 9.33
C GLN A 163 2.53 0.19 7.81
N GLY A 164 1.91 -0.92 7.39
CA GLY A 164 1.87 -1.33 5.97
C GLY A 164 1.28 -0.27 5.04
N GLY A 165 0.16 0.35 5.46
CA GLY A 165 -0.54 1.39 4.71
C GLY A 165 0.31 2.63 4.40
N ASN A 166 1.26 2.99 5.25
CA ASN A 166 2.12 4.16 5.00
C ASN A 166 3.13 3.90 3.85
N GLY A 167 3.26 2.64 3.43
CA GLY A 167 4.40 2.14 2.70
C GLY A 167 5.63 2.00 3.62
N TYR A 168 6.55 1.14 3.22
CA TYR A 168 7.81 0.94 3.92
C TYR A 168 8.93 0.55 2.96
N VAL A 169 10.17 0.74 3.41
CA VAL A 169 11.37 0.45 2.60
C VAL A 169 12.30 -0.47 3.37
N ILE A 170 12.81 -1.49 2.69
CA ILE A 170 13.82 -2.40 3.23
C ILE A 170 15.08 -2.28 2.36
N SER A 171 16.24 -2.08 2.97
CA SER A 171 17.52 -2.15 2.22
C SER A 171 17.90 -3.60 1.94
N ARG A 172 18.71 -3.84 0.91
CA ARG A 172 19.13 -5.20 0.54
C ARG A 172 19.68 -6.03 1.71
N PRO A 173 20.63 -5.54 2.53
CA PRO A 173 21.14 -6.33 3.65
C PRO A 173 20.07 -6.67 4.70
N ALA A 174 19.08 -5.80 4.90
CA ALA A 174 17.97 -6.10 5.80
C ALA A 174 17.02 -7.16 5.20
N LEU A 175 16.76 -7.08 3.89
CA LEU A 175 15.92 -8.05 3.18
C LEU A 175 16.55 -9.44 3.20
N GLU A 176 17.84 -9.55 2.87
CA GLU A 176 18.59 -10.81 2.91
C GLU A 176 18.56 -11.45 4.30
N LYS A 177 18.75 -10.65 5.36
CA LYS A 177 18.68 -11.12 6.75
C LYS A 177 17.31 -11.65 7.13
N VAL A 178 16.23 -10.89 6.87
CA VAL A 178 14.89 -11.34 7.25
C VAL A 178 14.44 -12.55 6.43
N VAL A 179 14.79 -12.62 5.15
CA VAL A 179 14.47 -13.79 4.31
C VAL A 179 15.19 -15.04 4.81
N SER A 180 16.50 -14.95 5.06
CA SER A 180 17.26 -16.07 5.64
C SER A 180 16.71 -16.49 7.01
N HIS A 181 16.36 -15.52 7.86
CA HIS A 181 15.77 -15.81 9.16
C HIS A 181 14.38 -16.48 9.04
N TYR A 182 13.50 -15.96 8.17
CA TYR A 182 12.17 -16.51 7.92
C TYR A 182 12.24 -17.94 7.38
N GLN A 183 13.11 -18.23 6.41
CA GLN A 183 13.27 -19.57 5.85
C GLN A 183 13.66 -20.62 6.91
N ASN A 184 14.40 -20.22 7.95
CA ASN A 184 14.80 -21.09 9.05
C ASN A 184 13.76 -21.21 10.19
N HIS A 185 12.77 -20.31 10.23
CA HIS A 185 11.78 -20.23 11.32
C HIS A 185 10.35 -20.12 10.77
N GLN A 186 10.11 -20.61 9.54
CA GLN A 186 8.85 -20.37 8.81
C GLN A 186 7.64 -20.80 9.63
N LYS A 187 7.69 -22.02 10.21
CA LYS A 187 6.60 -22.56 11.02
C LYS A 187 6.28 -21.69 12.24
N GLU A 188 7.30 -21.15 12.91
CA GLU A 188 7.13 -20.28 14.08
C GLU A 188 6.42 -18.97 13.71
N TYR A 189 6.78 -18.40 12.56
CA TYR A 189 6.13 -17.19 12.05
C TYR A 189 4.72 -17.44 11.53
N GLU A 190 4.47 -18.58 10.90
CA GLU A 190 3.13 -18.99 10.48
C GLU A 190 2.21 -19.17 11.69
N ASP A 191 2.67 -19.88 12.74
CA ASP A 191 1.95 -20.06 14.00
C ASP A 191 1.67 -18.72 14.69
N PHE A 192 2.68 -17.83 14.72
CA PHE A 192 2.51 -16.48 15.25
C PHE A 192 1.49 -15.67 14.44
N THR A 193 1.49 -15.83 13.11
CA THR A 193 0.56 -15.13 12.20
C THR A 193 -0.87 -15.63 12.36
N GLU A 194 -1.09 -16.93 12.59
CA GLU A 194 -2.43 -17.47 12.88
C GLU A 194 -3.06 -16.75 14.07
N GLY A 195 -2.30 -16.55 15.15
CA GLY A 195 -2.75 -15.84 16.36
C GLY A 195 -2.74 -14.31 16.30
N HIS A 196 -2.31 -13.71 15.19
CA HIS A 196 -2.21 -12.25 15.03
C HIS A 196 -3.21 -11.74 13.99
N TRP A 197 -3.54 -10.44 14.03
CA TRP A 197 -4.43 -9.80 13.05
C TRP A 197 -3.71 -8.85 12.07
N ALA A 198 -2.40 -8.63 12.25
CA ALA A 198 -1.63 -7.56 11.62
C ALA A 198 -0.33 -8.14 11.06
N GLY A 199 -0.28 -8.38 9.75
CA GLY A 199 0.88 -9.01 9.11
C GLY A 199 2.11 -8.10 9.02
N ASP A 200 1.91 -6.78 9.01
CA ASP A 200 2.98 -5.79 9.12
C ASP A 200 3.68 -5.84 10.50
N CYS A 201 2.92 -6.12 11.57
CA CYS A 201 3.48 -6.42 12.89
C CYS A 201 4.35 -7.69 12.85
N VAL A 202 3.86 -8.76 12.20
CA VAL A 202 4.63 -10.01 12.03
C VAL A 202 5.93 -9.75 11.27
N LEU A 203 5.89 -8.99 10.17
CA LEU A 203 7.08 -8.61 9.42
C LEU A 203 8.05 -7.77 10.27
N GLY A 204 7.54 -6.81 11.04
CA GLY A 204 8.37 -6.00 11.93
C GLY A 204 9.05 -6.83 13.02
N LYS A 205 8.34 -7.81 13.59
CA LYS A 205 8.93 -8.81 14.49
C LYS A 205 10.06 -9.58 13.80
N ALA A 206 9.82 -10.14 12.61
CA ALA A 206 10.83 -10.91 11.89
C ALA A 206 12.07 -10.08 11.52
N LEU A 207 11.87 -8.83 11.11
CA LEU A 207 12.97 -7.89 10.85
C LEU A 207 13.79 -7.66 12.12
N LYS A 208 13.13 -7.39 13.25
CA LYS A 208 13.79 -7.20 14.55
C LYS A 208 14.56 -8.45 14.98
N ASP A 209 13.95 -9.62 14.89
CA ASP A 209 14.55 -10.90 15.27
C ASP A 209 15.75 -11.26 14.36
N SER A 210 15.71 -10.85 13.09
CA SER A 210 16.84 -10.96 12.15
C SER A 210 17.93 -9.88 12.35
N GLY A 211 17.79 -9.02 13.36
CA GLY A 211 18.77 -7.99 13.73
C GLY A 211 18.61 -6.65 13.01
N THR A 212 17.42 -6.35 12.46
CA THR A 212 17.10 -5.06 11.84
C THR A 212 15.90 -4.41 12.53
N SER A 213 16.16 -3.49 13.46
CA SER A 213 15.10 -2.68 14.08
C SER A 213 14.50 -1.66 13.11
N LEU A 214 13.25 -1.27 13.36
CA LEU A 214 12.63 -0.17 12.63
C LEU A 214 13.45 1.11 12.76
N THR A 215 13.80 1.67 11.62
CA THR A 215 14.25 3.06 11.48
C THR A 215 13.00 3.92 11.32
N ARG A 216 12.59 4.55 12.43
CA ARG A 216 11.41 5.41 12.50
C ARG A 216 11.50 6.52 11.45
N ALA A 217 10.51 6.60 10.57
CA ALA A 217 10.48 7.56 9.48
C ALA A 217 9.15 8.34 9.41
N TRP A 218 8.32 8.31 10.46
CA TRP A 218 7.20 9.25 10.58
C TRP A 218 7.73 10.66 10.94
N PRO A 219 7.20 11.75 10.38
CA PRO A 219 6.02 11.82 9.51
C PRO A 219 6.31 11.70 8.00
N ILE A 220 7.55 11.45 7.59
CA ILE A 220 7.92 11.31 6.17
C ILE A 220 7.07 10.22 5.51
N PHE A 221 6.93 9.06 6.15
CA PHE A 221 5.96 8.03 5.78
C PHE A 221 4.66 8.23 6.57
N GLN A 222 3.63 8.74 5.90
CA GLN A 222 2.40 9.19 6.55
C GLN A 222 1.22 8.26 6.22
N GLY A 223 0.46 7.92 7.26
CA GLY A 223 -0.69 7.01 7.23
C GLY A 223 -2.05 7.70 7.18
N ASP A 224 -2.11 9.00 7.44
CA ASP A 224 -3.30 9.80 7.18
C ASP A 224 -3.43 10.10 5.68
N ASP A 225 -4.65 10.35 5.20
CA ASP A 225 -4.87 11.03 3.92
C ASP A 225 -4.56 12.53 4.04
N VAL A 226 -4.49 13.22 2.90
CA VAL A 226 -4.16 14.64 2.83
C VAL A 226 -5.17 15.52 3.59
N GLY A 227 -6.45 15.13 3.64
CA GLY A 227 -7.51 15.88 4.31
C GLY A 227 -7.52 15.69 5.84
N ASN A 228 -7.14 14.51 6.33
CA ASN A 228 -7.13 14.16 7.75
C ASN A 228 -5.77 14.41 8.43
N MET A 229 -4.72 14.68 7.67
CA MET A 229 -3.38 14.93 8.19
C MET A 229 -3.35 16.11 9.18
N ASN A 230 -2.71 15.91 10.34
CA ASN A 230 -2.48 17.00 11.29
C ASN A 230 -1.39 17.96 10.80
N TYR A 231 -1.79 19.11 10.24
CA TYR A 231 -0.90 20.16 9.75
C TYR A 231 -0.24 21.02 10.86
N ASN A 232 0.04 20.44 12.03
CA ASN A 232 0.71 21.15 13.12
C ASN A 232 2.10 21.65 12.70
N HIS A 233 2.33 22.95 12.87
CA HIS A 233 3.60 23.64 12.57
C HIS A 233 4.81 23.12 13.35
N GLN A 234 4.59 22.47 14.51
CA GLN A 234 5.65 22.03 15.41
C GLN A 234 6.21 20.65 15.08
N THR A 235 5.45 19.81 14.38
CA THR A 235 5.79 18.40 14.13
C THR A 235 5.90 18.09 12.65
N GLN A 236 4.79 18.19 11.91
CA GLN A 236 4.65 17.67 10.55
C GLN A 236 4.88 18.72 9.49
N TRP A 237 4.43 19.96 9.71
CA TRP A 237 4.33 20.98 8.66
C TRP A 237 5.60 21.17 7.81
N CYS A 238 6.78 21.27 8.43
CA CYS A 238 8.04 21.50 7.72
C CYS A 238 8.77 20.21 7.33
N GLN A 239 8.24 19.03 7.66
CA GLN A 239 8.89 17.76 7.36
C GLN A 239 8.61 17.34 5.90
N PRO A 240 9.55 16.64 5.26
CA PRO A 240 9.31 15.98 3.97
C PRO A 240 8.13 15.01 4.04
N THR A 241 7.51 14.73 2.91
CA THR A 241 6.47 13.70 2.78
C THR A 241 6.75 12.77 1.60
N VAL A 242 6.75 11.47 1.88
CA VAL A 242 6.90 10.38 0.92
C VAL A 242 5.56 9.78 0.56
N SER A 243 4.60 9.73 1.48
CA SER A 243 3.35 9.01 1.25
C SER A 243 2.14 9.67 1.90
N TYR A 244 0.97 9.33 1.38
CA TYR A 244 -0.34 9.49 2.04
C TYR A 244 -1.14 8.21 1.79
N HIS A 245 -1.91 7.78 2.79
CA HIS A 245 -2.68 6.53 2.75
C HIS A 245 -4.19 6.82 2.86
N HIS A 246 -5.03 5.81 2.67
CA HIS A 246 -6.49 5.94 2.56
C HIS A 246 -6.93 6.83 1.39
N VAL A 247 -6.12 6.89 0.32
CA VAL A 247 -6.42 7.69 -0.86
C VAL A 247 -7.19 6.88 -1.90
N SER A 248 -8.24 7.46 -2.47
CA SER A 248 -9.01 6.86 -3.56
C SER A 248 -8.22 6.83 -4.88
N PRO A 249 -8.62 5.99 -5.86
CA PRO A 249 -8.02 6.02 -7.19
C PRO A 249 -8.05 7.41 -7.86
N SER A 250 -9.13 8.18 -7.67
CA SER A 250 -9.19 9.56 -8.16
C SER A 250 -8.19 10.49 -7.47
N GLU A 251 -7.97 10.32 -6.17
CA GLU A 251 -6.98 11.10 -5.42
C GLU A 251 -5.55 10.72 -5.80
N ILE A 252 -5.28 9.45 -6.07
CA ILE A 252 -3.99 8.98 -6.61
C ILE A 252 -3.69 9.67 -7.95
N GLN A 253 -4.66 9.74 -8.87
CA GLN A 253 -4.49 10.47 -10.13
C GLN A 253 -4.17 11.96 -9.89
N ASP A 254 -4.94 12.59 -9.01
CA ASP A 254 -4.80 13.99 -8.64
C ASP A 254 -3.43 14.31 -8.03
N LEU A 255 -2.93 13.46 -7.13
CA LEU A 255 -1.62 13.58 -6.50
C LEU A 255 -0.49 13.30 -7.49
N TYR A 256 -0.66 12.35 -8.40
CA TYR A 256 0.29 12.08 -9.47
C TYR A 256 0.45 13.28 -10.42
N ASP A 257 -0.65 13.89 -10.84
CA ASP A 257 -0.60 15.08 -11.69
C ASP A 257 -0.03 16.29 -10.95
N PHE A 258 -0.31 16.40 -9.65
CA PHE A 258 0.29 17.40 -8.78
C PHE A 258 1.82 17.23 -8.66
N GLU A 259 2.33 16.04 -8.33
CA GLU A 259 3.78 15.79 -8.24
C GLU A 259 4.47 16.10 -9.58
N LYS A 260 3.87 15.65 -10.68
CA LYS A 260 4.38 15.91 -12.05
C LYS A 260 4.40 17.38 -12.41
N ALA A 261 3.42 18.17 -11.97
CA ALA A 261 3.43 19.62 -12.17
C ALA A 261 4.52 20.28 -11.30
N TRP A 262 4.59 19.92 -10.02
CA TRP A 262 5.59 20.43 -9.10
C TRP A 262 7.02 20.14 -9.58
N MET A 263 7.31 18.92 -10.02
CA MET A 263 8.62 18.54 -10.57
C MET A 263 9.01 19.33 -11.84
N ARG A 264 8.04 19.75 -12.65
CA ARG A 264 8.30 20.61 -13.82
C ARG A 264 8.70 22.01 -13.39
N ASP A 265 8.06 22.54 -12.36
CA ASP A 265 8.32 23.87 -11.83
C ASP A 265 9.63 23.94 -11.01
N THR A 266 10.04 22.82 -10.41
CA THR A 266 11.26 22.70 -9.57
C THR A 266 12.42 21.99 -10.27
N ALA A 267 12.35 21.76 -11.59
CA ALA A 267 13.31 20.93 -12.33
C ALA A 267 14.80 21.32 -12.17
N ASN A 268 15.09 22.58 -11.82
CA ASN A 268 16.46 23.07 -11.60
C ASN A 268 16.99 22.85 -10.17
N ASP A 269 16.16 22.38 -9.24
CA ASP A 269 16.52 22.08 -7.84
C ASP A 269 16.38 20.57 -7.58
N THR A 270 17.48 19.85 -7.77
CA THR A 270 17.53 18.39 -7.55
C THR A 270 17.54 18.00 -6.07
N THR A 271 17.65 18.98 -5.16
CA THR A 271 17.61 18.77 -3.71
C THR A 271 16.24 19.06 -3.11
N SER A 272 15.30 19.54 -3.93
CA SER A 272 13.94 19.84 -3.50
C SER A 272 13.18 18.55 -3.17
N PHE A 273 12.47 18.59 -2.06
CA PHE A 273 11.49 17.60 -1.65
C PHE A 273 10.17 18.28 -1.36
N LEU A 274 9.06 17.54 -1.52
CA LEU A 274 7.77 18.01 -1.04
C LEU A 274 7.71 17.90 0.47
N SER A 275 7.43 19.01 1.15
CA SER A 275 7.05 18.99 2.56
C SER A 275 5.53 18.90 2.72
N HIS A 276 5.06 18.51 3.90
CA HIS A 276 3.62 18.53 4.20
C HIS A 276 3.00 19.93 4.01
N ARG A 277 3.72 21.00 4.35
CA ARG A 277 3.32 22.38 4.06
C ARG A 277 3.06 22.60 2.57
N ASP A 278 3.93 22.09 1.71
CA ASP A 278 3.83 22.35 0.27
C ASP A 278 2.62 21.59 -0.30
N VAL A 279 2.39 20.35 0.13
CA VAL A 279 1.16 19.62 -0.20
C VAL A 279 -0.08 20.37 0.29
N TYR A 280 -0.08 20.88 1.52
CA TYR A 280 -1.21 21.69 2.00
C TYR A 280 -1.45 22.93 1.12
N LYS A 281 -0.41 23.75 0.92
CA LYS A 281 -0.55 25.04 0.24
C LYS A 281 -0.86 24.91 -1.25
N LEU A 282 -0.28 23.92 -1.91
CA LEU A 282 -0.31 23.79 -3.37
C LEU A 282 -1.35 22.78 -3.85
N TYR A 283 -1.72 21.78 -3.04
CA TYR A 283 -2.70 20.76 -3.40
C TYR A 283 -4.02 20.91 -2.63
N ALA A 284 -3.98 20.94 -1.29
CA ALA A 284 -5.19 20.87 -0.46
C ALA A 284 -5.94 22.20 -0.39
N LEU A 285 -5.26 23.28 -0.02
CA LEU A 285 -5.85 24.60 0.20
C LEU A 285 -6.59 25.14 -1.04
N PRO A 286 -6.08 25.02 -2.29
CA PRO A 286 -6.82 25.45 -3.47
C PRO A 286 -8.12 24.64 -3.68
N ARG A 287 -8.13 23.34 -3.36
CA ARG A 287 -9.31 22.47 -3.50
C ARG A 287 -10.37 22.76 -2.43
N ILE A 288 -9.95 23.18 -1.24
CA ILE A 288 -10.86 23.55 -0.14
C ILE A 288 -11.46 24.95 -0.33
N THR A 289 -10.69 25.89 -0.90
CA THR A 289 -11.10 27.29 -1.05
C THR A 289 -11.78 27.60 -2.38
N ALA A 290 -11.63 26.75 -3.40
CA ALA A 290 -12.31 26.93 -4.67
C ALA A 290 -13.84 26.79 -4.53
N PRO A 291 -14.64 27.65 -5.18
CA PRO A 291 -16.09 27.49 -5.22
C PRO A 291 -16.46 26.12 -5.78
N ARG A 292 -17.32 25.36 -5.08
CA ARG A 292 -17.85 24.10 -5.62
C ARG A 292 -18.55 24.39 -6.95
N ARG A 293 -18.06 23.83 -8.05
CA ARG A 293 -18.76 23.86 -9.32
C ARG A 293 -19.99 22.96 -9.21
N VAL A 294 -21.16 23.56 -9.04
CA VAL A 294 -22.43 22.84 -9.17
C VAL A 294 -22.60 22.52 -10.66
N VAL A 295 -22.38 21.27 -11.04
CA VAL A 295 -22.78 20.78 -12.37
C VAL A 295 -24.29 20.64 -12.33
N VAL A 296 -25.00 21.69 -12.77
CA VAL A 296 -26.44 21.60 -13.01
C VAL A 296 -26.62 20.78 -14.29
N HIS A 297 -26.97 19.50 -14.15
CA HIS A 297 -27.49 18.74 -15.27
C HIS A 297 -28.86 19.33 -15.65
N SER A 298 -28.89 20.21 -16.65
CA SER A 298 -30.15 20.66 -17.24
C SER A 298 -30.79 19.46 -17.94
N VAL A 299 -31.79 18.85 -17.30
CA VAL A 299 -32.69 17.90 -17.96
C VAL A 299 -33.48 18.69 -19.01
N ARG A 300 -33.12 18.56 -20.28
CA ARG A 300 -33.99 19.00 -21.38
C ARG A 300 -35.22 18.10 -21.38
N GLN A 301 -36.34 18.61 -20.88
CA GLN A 301 -37.65 18.02 -21.17
C GLN A 301 -37.92 18.17 -22.67
N THR A 302 -37.90 17.07 -23.40
CA THR A 302 -38.50 16.97 -24.73
C THR A 302 -40.01 16.77 -24.54
N THR A 303 -40.80 17.79 -24.86
CA THR A 303 -42.25 17.67 -25.00
C THR A 303 -42.57 16.84 -26.26
N PRO A 304 -43.47 15.83 -26.19
CA PRO A 304 -43.93 15.15 -27.38
C PRO A 304 -44.97 16.01 -28.11
N ALA A 305 -44.82 16.12 -29.42
CA ALA A 305 -45.80 16.74 -30.29
C ALA A 305 -47.11 15.94 -30.26
N SER A 306 -48.19 16.61 -29.89
CA SER A 306 -49.55 16.11 -30.01
C SER A 306 -49.99 16.14 -31.48
N SER A 307 -50.13 14.97 -32.10
CA SER A 307 -50.95 14.79 -33.30
C SER A 307 -52.38 14.42 -32.88
N ILE A 308 -53.35 15.21 -33.30
CA ILE A 308 -54.80 14.90 -33.24
C ILE A 308 -55.30 14.95 -34.70
N PRO A 309 -56.24 14.06 -35.12
CA PRO A 309 -56.43 13.68 -36.51
C PRO A 309 -57.14 14.73 -37.38
#